data_AF-A0A396AIU9-F1
#
_entry.id   AF-A0A396AIU9-F1
#
_cell.length_a   1.000
_cell.length_b   1.000
_cell.length_c   1.000
_cell.angle_alpha   90.00
_cell.angle_beta   90.00
_cell.angle_gamma   90.00
#
_symmetry.space_group_name_H-M   'P 1'
#
loop_
_entity.id
_entity.type
_entity.pdbx_description
1 polymer ?
#
loop_
_entity_poly.entity_id
_entity_poly.type
_entity_poly.pdbx_seq_one_letter_code
_entity_poly.pdbx_strand_id
1 'polypeptide(L)'
;MELEKLFVKSYKRVCINPSEEQISSRLEGINAAKEAYSNAEKIAELLKIYYKLVLSKEKKDEFVECFYSIDRTFDEQNEEEICILAGCVLATILQEDEEISIAYSIKVLDEFFDSPIKELSDMANKAIIEQTKESEPLSKFTLDNLKNGLEKELVEEGSFSSTAPDNIAESLKKIRTNFTKIVNYSNSLREENCKCQEKIQVLSWIVGEWSNLFKKPLFEVKDVEGAMVLGVELADLVDAPGPLSAEAFLCKMITKCEKTVEEITLTDLIDYQTEEIRRTIIEKYGENLIEKNLPILSALNISLTVDEKREWLPAYKKAWKINPDEIKFSVSKWSKLIYFECIISKLI
;
A
#
# COMPACT_ATOMS: atom_id res chain seq x y z
N MET A 1 10.26 -20.81 8.05
CA MET A 1 11.47 -21.39 7.42
C MET A 1 12.14 -20.46 6.39
N GLU A 2 11.41 -19.68 5.57
CA GLU A 2 12.04 -18.68 4.67
C GLU A 2 12.44 -17.38 5.40
N LEU A 3 11.58 -16.82 6.26
CA LEU A 3 11.90 -15.62 7.06
C LEU A 3 13.09 -15.81 7.99
N GLU A 4 13.15 -16.94 8.67
CA GLU A 4 14.27 -17.28 9.56
C GLU A 4 15.60 -17.36 8.80
N LYS A 5 15.59 -17.92 7.57
CA LYS A 5 16.77 -17.94 6.70
C LYS A 5 17.14 -16.52 6.24
N LEU A 6 16.16 -15.69 5.90
CA LEU A 6 16.37 -14.30 5.53
C LEU A 6 16.98 -13.51 6.69
N PHE A 7 16.43 -13.67 7.90
CA PHE A 7 16.94 -13.08 9.13
C PHE A 7 18.38 -13.51 9.37
N VAL A 8 18.66 -14.81 9.49
CA VAL A 8 20.02 -15.31 9.80
C VAL A 8 21.03 -14.85 8.75
N LYS A 9 20.67 -14.84 7.46
CA LYS A 9 21.52 -14.34 6.37
C LYS A 9 21.83 -12.86 6.51
N SER A 10 20.82 -12.05 6.86
CA SER A 10 20.96 -10.59 6.96
C SER A 10 21.68 -10.21 8.25
N TYR A 11 21.30 -10.81 9.38
CA TYR A 11 21.87 -10.57 10.70
C TYR A 11 23.37 -10.87 10.76
N LYS A 12 23.83 -11.95 10.09
CA LYS A 12 25.26 -12.29 9.96
C LYS A 12 26.11 -11.23 9.24
N ARG A 13 25.50 -10.24 8.57
CA ARG A 13 26.23 -9.11 7.95
C ARG A 13 26.66 -8.07 8.98
N VAL A 14 25.97 -7.99 10.11
CA VAL A 14 26.23 -6.99 11.16
C VAL A 14 26.78 -7.63 12.44
N CYS A 15 26.27 -8.80 12.82
CA CYS A 15 26.82 -9.58 13.92
C CYS A 15 27.65 -10.74 13.37
N ILE A 16 28.99 -10.67 13.48
CA ILE A 16 29.88 -11.72 13.00
C ILE A 16 29.91 -12.87 14.03
N ASN A 17 29.40 -14.04 13.64
CA ASN A 17 29.27 -15.26 14.47
C ASN A 17 28.31 -15.11 15.67
N PRO A 18 27.02 -14.85 15.43
CA PRO A 18 26.03 -14.83 16.50
C PRO A 18 25.85 -16.24 17.08
N SER A 19 25.67 -16.34 18.40
CA SER A 19 25.33 -17.60 19.05
C SER A 19 23.90 -18.04 18.69
N GLU A 20 23.61 -19.34 18.82
CA GLU A 20 22.23 -19.84 18.59
C GLU A 20 21.22 -19.20 19.57
N GLU A 21 21.65 -18.94 20.81
CA GLU A 21 20.84 -18.27 21.83
C GLU A 21 20.53 -16.81 21.44
N GLN A 22 21.50 -16.09 20.87
CA GLN A 22 21.28 -14.74 20.34
C GLN A 22 20.31 -14.76 19.16
N ILE A 23 20.47 -15.69 18.21
CA ILE A 23 19.56 -15.84 17.07
C ILE A 23 18.14 -16.10 17.56
N SER A 24 17.96 -17.04 18.51
CA SER A 24 16.64 -17.36 19.08
C SER A 24 16.02 -16.15 19.75
N SER A 25 16.78 -15.44 20.59
CA SER A 25 16.30 -14.27 21.32
C SER A 25 15.88 -13.13 20.38
N ARG A 26 16.62 -12.91 19.28
CA ARG A 26 16.26 -11.90 18.26
C ARG A 26 15.03 -12.30 17.46
N LEU A 27 14.83 -13.59 17.16
CA LEU A 27 13.60 -14.08 16.52
C LEU A 27 12.38 -13.87 17.42
N GLU A 28 12.52 -14.13 18.72
CA GLU A 28 11.48 -13.82 19.71
C GLU A 28 11.18 -12.31 19.76
N GLY A 29 12.22 -11.47 19.74
CA GLY A 29 12.06 -10.02 19.64
C GLY A 29 11.39 -9.53 18.37
N ILE A 30 11.66 -10.16 17.22
CA ILE A 30 10.97 -9.86 15.95
C ILE A 30 9.47 -10.14 16.08
N ASN A 31 9.09 -11.25 16.71
CA ASN A 31 7.68 -11.59 16.93
C ASN A 31 7.01 -10.61 17.92
N ALA A 32 7.69 -10.26 19.02
CA ALA A 32 7.20 -9.27 19.97
C ALA A 32 7.00 -7.89 19.30
N ALA A 33 7.97 -7.46 18.49
CA ALA A 33 7.89 -6.23 17.73
C ALA A 33 6.74 -6.28 16.69
N LYS A 34 6.51 -7.41 16.03
CA LYS A 34 5.37 -7.58 15.11
C LYS A 34 4.04 -7.28 15.80
N GLU A 35 3.82 -7.82 17.00
CA GLU A 35 2.60 -7.59 17.77
C GLU A 35 2.44 -6.13 18.21
N ALA A 36 3.54 -5.51 18.65
CA ALA A 36 3.56 -4.11 19.08
C ALA A 36 3.36 -3.13 17.91
N TYR A 37 3.84 -3.47 16.71
CA TYR A 37 3.80 -2.64 15.50
C TYR A 37 2.67 -3.07 14.56
N SER A 38 1.45 -3.09 15.08
CA SER A 38 0.25 -3.64 14.41
C SER A 38 -0.68 -2.61 13.78
N ASN A 39 -0.31 -1.32 13.78
CA ASN A 39 -1.11 -0.26 13.17
C ASN A 39 -0.24 0.62 12.25
N ALA A 40 -0.92 1.37 11.38
CA ALA A 40 -0.27 2.15 10.32
C ALA A 40 0.72 3.22 10.83
N GLU A 41 0.45 3.87 11.97
CA GLU A 41 1.37 4.86 12.55
C GLU A 41 2.67 4.17 13.00
N LYS A 42 2.55 3.06 13.73
CA LYS A 42 3.69 2.27 14.20
C LYS A 42 4.48 1.70 13.04
N ILE A 43 3.81 1.17 12.03
CA ILE A 43 4.44 0.67 10.81
C ILE A 43 5.23 1.77 10.09
N ALA A 44 4.70 2.99 10.05
CA ALA A 44 5.42 4.13 9.49
C ALA A 44 6.66 4.51 10.33
N GLU A 45 6.61 4.38 11.66
CA GLU A 45 7.79 4.50 12.53
C GLU A 45 8.83 3.41 12.24
N LEU A 46 8.40 2.17 12.02
CA LEU A 46 9.27 1.05 11.69
C LEU A 46 10.01 1.27 10.35
N LEU A 47 9.32 1.82 9.34
CA LEU A 47 9.93 2.24 8.09
C LEU A 47 10.99 3.35 8.30
N LYS A 48 10.74 4.28 9.23
CA LYS A 48 11.74 5.32 9.59
C LYS A 48 12.98 4.70 10.22
N ILE A 49 12.82 3.70 11.08
CA ILE A 49 13.96 2.96 11.65
C ILE A 49 14.73 2.25 10.54
N TYR A 50 14.06 1.50 9.67
CA TYR A 50 14.69 0.72 8.60
C TYR A 50 15.50 1.57 7.63
N TYR A 51 14.97 2.71 7.18
CA TYR A 51 15.63 3.63 6.25
C TYR A 51 16.45 4.73 6.93
N LYS A 52 16.66 4.66 8.25
CA LYS A 52 17.43 5.64 9.04
C LYS A 52 16.92 7.08 8.91
N LEU A 53 15.61 7.24 8.79
CA LEU A 53 14.92 8.54 8.72
C LEU A 53 14.88 9.19 10.11
N VAL A 54 14.49 10.46 10.15
CA VAL A 54 14.36 11.20 11.41
C VAL A 54 13.21 10.61 12.23
N LEU A 55 13.55 10.09 13.40
CA LEU A 55 12.61 9.54 14.39
C LEU A 55 12.96 10.09 15.77
N SER A 56 11.97 10.29 16.63
CA SER A 56 12.21 10.71 18.01
C SER A 56 12.90 9.59 18.79
N LYS A 57 13.72 9.96 19.78
CA LYS A 57 14.46 8.99 20.59
C LYS A 57 13.50 8.04 21.30
N GLU A 58 12.40 8.57 21.83
CA GLU A 58 11.39 7.80 22.56
C GLU A 58 10.77 6.68 21.70
N LYS A 59 10.45 6.97 20.43
CA LYS A 59 9.86 5.99 19.50
C LYS A 59 10.87 4.92 19.11
N LYS A 60 12.14 5.29 18.99
CA LYS A 60 13.21 4.32 18.73
C LYS A 60 13.49 3.44 19.95
N ASP A 61 13.55 4.03 21.14
CA ASP A 61 13.75 3.30 22.40
C ASP A 61 12.61 2.28 22.61
N GLU A 62 11.38 2.61 22.21
CA GLU A 62 10.24 1.69 22.22
C GLU A 62 10.46 0.45 21.34
N PHE A 63 11.03 0.61 20.13
CA PHE A 63 11.40 -0.52 19.28
C PHE A 63 12.53 -1.37 19.88
N VAL A 64 13.55 -0.70 20.42
CA VAL A 64 14.71 -1.34 21.07
C VAL A 64 14.28 -2.19 22.27
N GLU A 65 13.33 -1.70 23.05
CA GLU A 65 12.81 -2.41 24.23
C GLU A 65 12.21 -3.77 23.88
N CYS A 66 11.61 -3.95 22.69
CA CYS A 66 11.11 -5.24 22.22
C CYS A 66 12.19 -6.34 22.18
N PHE A 67 13.46 -5.96 22.03
CA PHE A 67 14.60 -6.87 22.00
C PHE A 67 15.32 -6.90 23.36
N TYR A 68 15.51 -5.73 23.98
CA TYR A 68 16.22 -5.61 25.25
C TYR A 68 15.51 -6.33 26.40
N SER A 69 14.18 -6.33 26.43
CA SER A 69 13.40 -7.01 27.45
C SER A 69 13.59 -8.54 27.43
N ILE A 70 13.94 -9.09 26.27
CA ILE A 70 14.18 -10.53 26.04
C ILE A 70 15.66 -10.85 26.27
N ASP A 71 16.56 -10.03 25.73
CA ASP A 71 18.01 -10.19 25.85
C ASP A 71 18.68 -8.90 26.31
N ARG A 72 19.05 -8.86 27.60
CA ARG A 72 19.74 -7.73 28.23
C ARG A 72 21.15 -7.47 27.70
N THR A 73 21.68 -8.38 26.88
CA THR A 73 22.98 -8.19 26.22
C THR A 73 22.87 -7.51 24.85
N PHE A 74 21.64 -7.20 24.40
CA PHE A 74 21.38 -6.45 23.18
C PHE A 74 22.03 -5.06 23.24
N ASP A 75 22.76 -4.71 22.18
CA ASP A 75 23.41 -3.40 22.05
C ASP A 75 22.42 -2.39 21.46
N GLU A 76 21.81 -1.60 22.34
CA GLU A 76 20.86 -0.54 21.99
C GLU A 76 21.47 0.59 21.12
N GLN A 77 22.80 0.65 21.00
CA GLN A 77 23.50 1.66 20.19
C GLN A 77 23.90 1.14 18.80
N ASN A 78 23.71 -0.15 18.52
CA ASN A 78 24.06 -0.73 17.24
C ASN A 78 22.99 -0.41 16.18
N GLU A 79 23.10 0.76 15.57
CA GLU A 79 22.17 1.23 14.52
C GLU A 79 21.97 0.23 13.38
N GLU A 80 23.04 -0.42 12.93
CA GLU A 80 22.97 -1.35 11.80
C GLU A 80 22.18 -2.61 12.18
N GLU A 81 22.32 -3.09 13.42
CA GLU A 81 21.56 -4.22 13.92
C GLU A 81 20.08 -3.86 14.05
N ILE A 82 19.79 -2.70 14.64
CA ILE A 82 18.43 -2.17 14.78
C ILE A 82 17.76 -2.05 13.40
N CYS A 83 18.45 -1.53 12.39
CA CYS A 83 17.91 -1.41 11.03
C CYS A 83 17.60 -2.79 10.42
N ILE A 84 18.48 -3.77 10.57
CA ILE A 84 18.23 -5.12 10.07
C ILE A 84 17.04 -5.76 10.77
N LEU A 85 16.93 -5.60 12.09
CA LEU A 85 15.81 -6.13 12.86
C LEU A 85 14.49 -5.49 12.42
N ALA A 86 14.46 -4.17 12.21
CA ALA A 86 13.29 -3.47 11.68
C ALA A 86 12.89 -4.00 10.29
N GLY A 87 13.87 -4.21 9.41
CA GLY A 87 13.63 -4.81 8.09
C GLY A 87 13.09 -6.25 8.17
N CYS A 88 13.52 -7.03 9.17
CA CYS A 88 13.00 -8.38 9.38
C CYS A 88 11.57 -8.37 9.92
N VAL A 89 11.21 -7.42 10.79
CA VAL A 89 9.82 -7.23 11.23
C VAL A 89 8.93 -6.84 10.04
N LEU A 90 9.36 -5.90 9.19
CA LEU A 90 8.66 -5.53 7.96
C LEU A 90 8.47 -6.74 7.03
N ALA A 91 9.50 -7.59 6.88
CA ALA A 91 9.42 -8.81 6.09
C ALA A 91 8.36 -9.79 6.63
N THR A 92 8.29 -9.95 7.96
CA THR A 92 7.28 -10.78 8.61
C THR A 92 5.87 -10.24 8.39
N ILE A 93 5.67 -8.92 8.55
CA ILE A 93 4.34 -8.29 8.34
C ILE A 93 3.90 -8.45 6.88
N LEU A 94 4.79 -8.20 5.91
CA LEU A 94 4.49 -8.37 4.48
C LEU A 94 4.09 -9.81 4.11
N GLN A 95 4.63 -10.81 4.81
CA GLN A 95 4.35 -12.21 4.53
C GLN A 95 3.05 -12.70 5.18
N GLU A 96 2.68 -12.17 6.34
CA GLU A 96 1.58 -12.71 7.16
C GLU A 96 0.31 -11.87 7.08
N ASP A 97 0.42 -10.54 7.10
CA ASP A 97 -0.72 -9.62 7.18
C ASP A 97 -1.02 -8.95 5.84
N GLU A 98 -0.15 -9.17 4.84
CA GLU A 98 -0.26 -8.62 3.49
C GLU A 98 -0.57 -7.10 3.50
N GLU A 99 0.09 -6.33 4.36
CA GLU A 99 -0.15 -4.88 4.40
C GLU A 99 0.39 -4.19 3.14
N ILE A 100 -0.53 -3.88 2.21
CA ILE A 100 -0.18 -3.31 0.91
C ILE A 100 0.42 -1.90 1.02
N SER A 101 0.05 -1.15 2.06
CA SER A 101 0.61 0.17 2.38
C SER A 101 2.13 0.09 2.61
N ILE A 102 2.61 -0.94 3.31
CA ILE A 102 4.04 -1.23 3.52
C ILE A 102 4.72 -1.50 2.19
N ALA A 103 4.10 -2.36 1.37
CA ALA A 103 4.67 -2.75 0.09
C ALA A 103 4.88 -1.51 -0.80
N TYR A 104 3.87 -0.65 -0.95
CA TYR A 104 4.04 0.60 -1.70
C TYR A 104 5.07 1.54 -1.07
N SER A 105 5.08 1.68 0.26
CA SER A 105 6.04 2.53 0.96
C SER A 105 7.49 2.10 0.71
N ILE A 106 7.77 0.79 0.75
CA ILE A 106 9.09 0.24 0.40
C ILE A 106 9.45 0.55 -1.05
N LYS A 107 8.51 0.38 -1.99
CA LYS A 107 8.75 0.69 -3.41
C LYS A 107 9.08 2.16 -3.67
N VAL A 108 8.55 3.07 -2.86
CA VAL A 108 8.88 4.49 -2.93
C VAL A 108 10.22 4.75 -2.26
N LEU A 109 10.40 4.34 -1.00
CA LEU A 109 11.56 4.68 -0.19
C LEU A 109 12.87 4.04 -0.68
N ASP A 110 12.82 2.84 -1.25
CA ASP A 110 13.99 2.18 -1.89
C ASP A 110 14.61 3.03 -3.01
N GLU A 111 13.85 3.96 -3.60
CA GLU A 111 14.34 4.85 -4.66
C GLU A 111 15.07 6.08 -4.11
N PHE A 112 14.88 6.40 -2.83
CA PHE A 112 15.49 7.57 -2.17
C PHE A 112 16.56 7.19 -1.16
N PHE A 113 16.54 5.96 -0.64
CA PHE A 113 17.37 5.50 0.46
C PHE A 113 17.96 4.12 0.19
N ASP A 114 19.16 3.88 0.73
CA ASP A 114 19.79 2.58 0.66
C ASP A 114 19.02 1.55 1.50
N SER A 115 18.70 0.41 0.90
CA SER A 115 17.94 -0.68 1.52
C SER A 115 18.89 -1.77 2.07
N PRO A 116 19.00 -1.97 3.40
CA PRO A 116 19.89 -2.99 3.99
C PRO A 116 19.55 -4.44 3.57
N ILE A 117 18.27 -4.73 3.34
CA ILE A 117 17.74 -6.05 2.98
C ILE A 117 17.12 -5.97 1.57
N LYS A 118 17.94 -6.28 0.56
CA LYS A 118 17.51 -6.23 -0.86
C LYS A 118 16.29 -7.09 -1.17
N GLU A 119 16.19 -8.24 -0.50
CA GLU A 119 15.08 -9.18 -0.66
C GLU A 119 13.71 -8.60 -0.26
N LEU A 120 13.69 -7.54 0.57
CA LEU A 120 12.46 -6.90 1.02
C LEU A 120 11.69 -6.24 -0.15
N SER A 121 12.42 -5.65 -1.10
CA SER A 121 11.80 -5.05 -2.30
C SER A 121 11.11 -6.09 -3.18
N ASP A 122 11.68 -7.31 -3.26
CA ASP A 122 11.08 -8.42 -3.99
C ASP A 122 9.83 -8.94 -3.27
N MET A 123 9.84 -9.00 -1.94
CA MET A 123 8.67 -9.34 -1.14
C MET A 123 7.55 -8.31 -1.32
N ALA A 124 7.87 -7.02 -1.30
CA ALA A 124 6.91 -5.94 -1.57
C ALA A 124 6.28 -6.08 -2.98
N ASN A 125 7.09 -6.39 -4.01
CA ASN A 125 6.56 -6.62 -5.36
C ASN A 125 5.60 -7.82 -5.40
N LYS A 126 5.95 -8.92 -4.71
CA LYS A 126 5.07 -10.10 -4.64
C LYS A 126 3.75 -9.79 -3.93
N ALA A 127 3.80 -9.04 -2.82
CA ALA A 127 2.60 -8.63 -2.09
C ALA A 127 1.68 -7.77 -2.97
N ILE A 128 2.22 -6.78 -3.69
CA ILE A 128 1.47 -5.98 -4.65
C ILE A 128 0.84 -6.86 -5.74
N ILE A 129 1.63 -7.76 -6.33
CA ILE A 129 1.14 -8.65 -7.38
C ILE A 129 0.00 -9.55 -6.85
N GLU A 130 0.14 -10.13 -5.67
CA GLU A 130 -0.86 -11.05 -5.13
C GLU A 130 -2.20 -10.35 -4.87
N GLN A 131 -2.16 -9.13 -4.33
CA GLN A 131 -3.38 -8.37 -4.05
C GLN A 131 -4.01 -7.69 -5.25
N THR A 132 -3.23 -7.41 -6.30
CA THR A 132 -3.73 -6.76 -7.53
C THR A 132 -4.10 -7.74 -8.63
N LYS A 133 -3.80 -9.04 -8.46
CA LYS A 133 -4.22 -10.10 -9.37
C LYS A 133 -5.74 -10.17 -9.45
N GLU A 134 -6.25 -10.41 -10.65
CA GLU A 134 -7.67 -10.64 -10.85
C GLU A 134 -8.08 -11.96 -10.20
N SER A 135 -9.08 -11.91 -9.33
CA SER A 135 -9.71 -13.12 -8.78
C SER A 135 -10.51 -13.84 -9.88
N GLU A 136 -10.65 -15.16 -9.74
CA GLU A 136 -11.55 -15.93 -10.60
C GLU A 136 -12.98 -15.35 -10.56
N PRO A 137 -13.71 -15.39 -11.69
CA PRO A 137 -15.08 -14.90 -11.72
C PRO A 137 -15.94 -15.63 -10.70
N LEU A 138 -16.88 -14.90 -10.06
CA LEU A 138 -17.83 -15.47 -9.11
C LEU A 138 -18.43 -16.79 -9.64
N SER A 139 -18.18 -17.87 -8.91
CA SER A 139 -18.77 -19.17 -9.22
C SER A 139 -20.30 -19.09 -9.18
N LYS A 140 -20.96 -19.90 -10.02
CA LYS A 140 -22.42 -19.99 -10.03
C LYS A 140 -22.93 -20.41 -8.66
N PHE A 141 -23.73 -19.55 -8.04
CA PHE A 141 -24.39 -19.82 -6.78
C PHE A 141 -25.63 -20.71 -6.98
N THR A 142 -25.86 -21.66 -6.07
CA THR A 142 -27.03 -22.56 -6.07
C THR A 142 -27.77 -22.45 -4.74
N LEU A 143 -29.10 -22.33 -4.80
CA LEU A 143 -30.01 -22.31 -3.65
C LEU A 143 -30.35 -23.73 -3.21
N ASP A 144 -30.49 -23.92 -1.90
CA ASP A 144 -31.04 -25.17 -1.37
C ASP A 144 -32.55 -25.15 -1.59
N ASN A 145 -33.05 -26.10 -2.39
CA ASN A 145 -34.49 -26.18 -2.63
C ASN A 145 -35.22 -26.62 -1.35
N LEU A 146 -36.35 -25.99 -1.08
CA LEU A 146 -37.31 -26.50 -0.11
C LEU A 146 -37.89 -27.83 -0.62
N LYS A 147 -38.27 -28.72 0.30
CA LYS A 147 -38.93 -29.97 -0.08
C LYS A 147 -40.22 -29.65 -0.85
N ASN A 148 -40.39 -30.27 -2.01
CA ASN A 148 -41.63 -30.18 -2.75
C ASN A 148 -42.75 -30.88 -1.96
N GLY A 149 -43.92 -30.24 -1.84
CA GLY A 149 -45.07 -30.82 -1.16
C GLY A 149 -45.08 -30.68 0.37
N LEU A 150 -44.29 -29.75 0.91
CA LEU A 150 -44.23 -29.40 2.35
C LEU A 150 -45.62 -29.28 3.01
N GLU A 151 -46.61 -28.71 2.32
CA GLU A 151 -47.98 -28.57 2.81
C GLU A 151 -48.62 -29.90 3.22
N LYS A 152 -48.33 -30.99 2.49
CA LYS A 152 -48.85 -32.34 2.79
C LYS A 152 -48.15 -33.00 3.97
N GLU A 153 -46.89 -32.63 4.25
CA GLU A 153 -46.15 -33.14 5.41
C GLU A 153 -46.50 -32.36 6.70
N LEU A 154 -47.06 -31.16 6.57
CA LEU A 154 -47.44 -30.30 7.70
C LEU A 154 -48.86 -30.57 8.22
N VAL A 155 -49.78 -31.02 7.35
CA VAL A 155 -51.19 -31.21 7.69
C VAL A 155 -51.64 -32.64 7.37
N GLU A 156 -52.12 -33.35 8.39
CA GLU A 156 -52.83 -34.63 8.25
C GLU A 156 -54.26 -34.46 8.76
N GLU A 157 -55.24 -34.83 7.92
CA GLU A 157 -56.67 -34.86 8.26
C GLU A 157 -57.22 -33.53 8.84
N GLY A 158 -56.69 -32.38 8.40
CA GLY A 158 -57.13 -31.06 8.87
C GLY A 158 -56.50 -30.61 10.20
N SER A 159 -55.52 -31.36 10.70
CA SER A 159 -54.72 -31.04 11.89
C SER A 159 -53.22 -31.06 11.60
N PHE A 160 -52.40 -30.42 12.43
CA PHE A 160 -50.94 -30.48 12.27
C PHE A 160 -50.44 -31.91 12.49
N SER A 161 -49.60 -32.39 11.59
CA SER A 161 -48.93 -33.69 11.75
C SER A 161 -47.97 -33.65 12.94
N SER A 162 -47.64 -34.82 13.50
CA SER A 162 -46.67 -34.93 14.61
C SER A 162 -45.25 -34.52 14.22
N THR A 163 -44.92 -34.54 12.93
CA THR A 163 -43.62 -34.12 12.37
C THR A 163 -43.62 -32.67 11.89
N ALA A 164 -44.76 -31.98 11.95
CA ALA A 164 -44.88 -30.59 11.51
C ALA A 164 -43.90 -29.62 12.19
N PRO A 165 -43.66 -29.67 13.52
CA PRO A 165 -42.70 -28.80 14.18
C PRO A 165 -41.27 -28.95 13.62
N ASP A 166 -40.83 -30.19 13.38
CA ASP A 166 -39.48 -30.49 12.85
C ASP A 166 -39.34 -30.05 11.40
N ASN A 167 -40.37 -30.30 10.57
CA ASN A 167 -40.39 -29.88 9.16
C ASN A 167 -40.40 -28.36 9.01
N ILE A 168 -41.11 -27.63 9.89
CA ILE A 168 -41.08 -26.17 9.95
C ILE A 168 -39.68 -25.69 10.36
N ALA A 169 -39.10 -26.28 11.41
CA ALA A 169 -37.76 -25.92 11.87
C ALA A 169 -36.69 -26.15 10.79
N GLU A 170 -36.74 -27.29 10.08
CA GLU A 170 -35.83 -27.59 8.97
C GLU A 170 -35.99 -26.59 7.81
N SER A 171 -37.24 -26.26 7.46
CA SER A 171 -37.53 -25.29 6.40
C SER A 171 -37.05 -23.89 6.74
N LEU A 172 -37.28 -23.44 7.98
CA LEU A 172 -36.75 -22.17 8.49
C LEU A 172 -35.22 -22.15 8.48
N LYS A 173 -34.57 -23.27 8.82
CA LYS A 173 -33.11 -23.39 8.73
C LYS A 173 -32.62 -23.28 7.29
N LYS A 174 -33.29 -23.92 6.32
CA LYS A 174 -32.97 -23.79 4.88
C LYS A 174 -33.18 -22.37 4.37
N ILE A 175 -34.29 -21.73 4.73
CA ILE A 175 -34.57 -20.32 4.38
C ILE A 175 -33.48 -19.42 4.93
N ARG A 176 -33.10 -19.58 6.21
CA ARG A 176 -32.03 -18.81 6.83
C ARG A 176 -30.70 -19.00 6.09
N THR A 177 -30.32 -20.24 5.79
CA THR A 177 -29.10 -20.56 5.04
C THR A 177 -29.13 -19.91 3.66
N ASN A 178 -30.22 -20.04 2.91
CA ASN A 178 -30.39 -19.41 1.61
C ASN A 178 -30.32 -17.90 1.69
N PHE A 179 -30.91 -17.28 2.72
CA PHE A 179 -30.85 -15.84 2.92
C PHE A 179 -29.40 -15.38 3.17
N THR A 180 -28.64 -16.07 4.02
CA THR A 180 -27.21 -15.80 4.21
C THR A 180 -26.43 -15.95 2.89
N LYS A 181 -26.71 -17.01 2.12
CA LYS A 181 -26.05 -17.21 0.82
C LYS A 181 -26.37 -16.07 -0.17
N ILE A 182 -27.63 -15.61 -0.24
CA ILE A 182 -28.06 -14.48 -1.09
C ILE A 182 -27.36 -13.20 -0.67
N VAL A 183 -27.33 -12.89 0.64
CA VAL A 183 -26.65 -11.69 1.15
C VAL A 183 -25.17 -11.70 0.78
N ASN A 184 -24.48 -12.83 0.99
CA ASN A 184 -23.08 -12.96 0.64
C ASN A 184 -22.86 -12.79 -0.87
N TYR A 185 -23.68 -13.44 -1.70
CA TYR A 185 -23.58 -13.30 -3.17
C TYR A 185 -23.86 -11.87 -3.64
N SER A 186 -24.83 -11.18 -3.05
CA SER A 186 -25.13 -9.78 -3.34
C SER A 186 -23.97 -8.85 -2.97
N ASN A 187 -23.28 -9.11 -1.85
CA ASN A 187 -22.11 -8.35 -1.45
C ASN A 187 -20.97 -8.55 -2.45
N SER A 188 -20.70 -9.78 -2.86
CA SER A 188 -19.67 -10.08 -3.87
C SER A 188 -19.98 -9.45 -5.23
N LEU A 189 -21.25 -9.48 -5.68
CA LEU A 189 -21.65 -8.80 -6.93
C LEU A 189 -21.43 -7.29 -6.86
N ARG A 190 -21.70 -6.68 -5.70
CA ARG A 190 -21.44 -5.25 -5.49
C ARG A 190 -19.94 -4.95 -5.61
N GLU A 191 -19.09 -5.77 -5.00
CA GLU A 191 -17.63 -5.63 -5.08
C GLU A 191 -17.12 -5.80 -6.52
N GLU A 192 -17.60 -6.80 -7.26
CA GLU A 192 -17.27 -6.98 -8.68
C GLU A 192 -17.72 -5.79 -9.53
N ASN A 193 -18.91 -5.25 -9.27
CA ASN A 193 -19.42 -4.10 -10.00
C ASN A 193 -18.57 -2.83 -9.74
N CYS A 194 -18.13 -2.60 -8.51
CA CYS A 194 -17.18 -1.53 -8.18
C CYS A 194 -15.87 -1.68 -8.98
N LYS A 195 -15.28 -2.88 -9.00
CA LYS A 195 -14.09 -3.17 -9.81
C LYS A 195 -14.32 -2.96 -11.31
N CYS A 196 -15.50 -3.30 -11.81
CA CYS A 196 -15.87 -3.09 -13.21
C CYS A 196 -15.99 -1.59 -13.54
N GLN A 197 -16.58 -0.80 -12.64
CA GLN A 197 -16.68 0.66 -12.79
C GLN A 197 -15.30 1.30 -12.83
N GLU A 198 -14.39 0.94 -11.92
CA GLU A 198 -12.99 1.37 -11.94
C GLU A 198 -12.33 1.06 -13.30
N LYS A 199 -12.44 -0.18 -13.77
CA LYS A 199 -11.87 -0.60 -15.07
C LYS A 199 -12.41 0.24 -16.24
N ILE A 200 -13.72 0.54 -16.25
CA ILE A 200 -14.34 1.37 -17.28
C ILE A 200 -13.84 2.82 -17.19
N GLN A 201 -13.69 3.36 -15.99
CA GLN A 201 -13.17 4.72 -15.78
C GLN A 201 -11.72 4.84 -16.26
N VAL A 202 -10.85 3.90 -15.88
CA VAL A 202 -9.45 3.85 -16.35
C VAL A 202 -9.39 3.67 -17.86
N LEU A 203 -10.19 2.78 -18.43
CA LEU A 203 -10.24 2.59 -19.88
C LEU A 203 -10.70 3.87 -20.60
N SER A 204 -11.74 4.53 -20.08
CA SER A 204 -12.25 5.79 -20.64
C SER A 204 -11.20 6.88 -20.61
N TRP A 205 -10.45 6.99 -19.50
CA TRP A 205 -9.36 7.94 -19.36
C TRP A 205 -8.23 7.66 -20.36
N ILE A 206 -7.82 6.38 -20.51
CA ILE A 206 -6.78 5.97 -21.46
C ILE A 206 -7.17 6.22 -22.90
N VAL A 207 -8.42 5.92 -23.28
CA VAL A 207 -8.92 6.12 -24.65
C VAL A 207 -9.16 7.60 -24.95
N GLY A 208 -9.57 8.37 -23.94
CA GLY A 208 -9.82 9.81 -24.07
C GLY A 208 -8.56 10.64 -24.26
N GLU A 209 -7.39 10.14 -23.84
CA GLU A 209 -6.09 10.85 -23.94
C GLU A 209 -6.19 12.31 -23.44
N TRP A 210 -6.87 12.49 -22.30
CA TRP A 210 -7.25 13.79 -21.73
C TRP A 210 -6.82 13.87 -20.26
N SER A 211 -6.25 15.01 -19.86
CA SER A 211 -5.97 15.28 -18.44
C SER A 211 -7.18 15.93 -17.76
N ASN A 212 -7.69 15.29 -16.72
CA ASN A 212 -8.78 15.80 -15.90
C ASN A 212 -8.37 17.01 -15.05
N LEU A 213 -7.15 17.04 -14.52
CA LEU A 213 -6.65 18.14 -13.71
C LEU A 213 -6.34 19.37 -14.58
N PHE A 214 -5.68 19.19 -15.72
CA PHE A 214 -5.39 20.31 -16.63
C PHE A 214 -6.56 20.69 -17.54
N LYS A 215 -7.58 19.82 -17.67
CA LYS A 215 -8.75 20.00 -18.55
C LYS A 215 -8.37 20.30 -20.00
N LYS A 216 -7.40 19.56 -20.53
CA LYS A 216 -6.94 19.66 -21.91
C LYS A 216 -6.45 18.31 -22.44
N PRO A 217 -6.34 18.14 -23.78
CA PRO A 217 -5.76 16.95 -24.39
C PRO A 217 -4.30 16.76 -23.98
N LEU A 218 -3.86 15.50 -23.85
CA LEU A 218 -2.49 15.21 -23.40
C LEU A 218 -1.41 15.70 -24.36
N PHE A 219 -1.67 15.77 -25.66
CA PHE A 219 -0.68 16.29 -26.62
C PHE A 219 -0.34 17.78 -26.39
N GLU A 220 -1.12 18.50 -25.58
CA GLU A 220 -0.88 19.88 -25.15
C GLU A 220 -0.28 19.99 -23.73
N VAL A 221 -0.05 18.86 -23.07
CA VAL A 221 0.58 18.75 -21.74
C VAL A 221 2.04 18.36 -21.94
N LYS A 222 2.98 19.07 -21.29
CA LYS A 222 4.38 18.65 -21.31
C LYS A 222 4.54 17.40 -20.47
N ASP A 223 5.35 16.46 -20.93
CA ASP A 223 5.63 15.21 -20.22
C ASP A 223 6.04 15.41 -18.74
N VAL A 224 6.82 16.44 -18.41
CA VAL A 224 7.19 16.81 -17.01
C VAL A 224 5.97 17.19 -16.16
N GLU A 225 5.04 17.98 -16.70
CA GLU A 225 3.77 18.32 -16.04
C GLU A 225 2.89 17.08 -15.92
N GLY A 226 2.87 16.27 -16.98
CA GLY A 226 2.15 15.01 -17.07
C GLY A 226 2.60 13.96 -16.05
N ALA A 227 3.90 13.88 -15.72
CA ALA A 227 4.38 12.91 -14.72
C ALA A 227 3.62 13.00 -13.40
N MET A 228 3.52 14.21 -12.84
CA MET A 228 2.81 14.48 -11.59
C MET A 228 1.31 14.21 -11.76
N VAL A 229 0.71 14.88 -12.74
CA VAL A 229 -0.75 14.87 -12.90
C VAL A 229 -1.30 13.50 -13.25
N LEU A 230 -0.65 12.74 -14.13
CA LEU A 230 -1.14 11.42 -14.53
C LEU A 230 -1.04 10.38 -13.40
N GLY A 231 -0.05 10.51 -12.51
CA GLY A 231 0.06 9.65 -11.32
C GLY A 231 -1.10 9.89 -10.36
N VAL A 232 -1.43 11.16 -10.13
CA VAL A 232 -2.57 11.59 -9.30
C VAL A 232 -3.90 11.21 -9.95
N GLU A 233 -4.07 11.45 -11.25
CA GLU A 233 -5.30 11.12 -11.96
C GLU A 233 -5.56 9.62 -11.96
N LEU A 234 -4.56 8.77 -12.19
CA LEU A 234 -4.76 7.33 -12.08
C LEU A 234 -5.15 6.93 -10.65
N ALA A 235 -4.47 7.50 -9.64
CA ALA A 235 -4.84 7.25 -8.25
C ALA A 235 -6.29 7.67 -7.97
N ASP A 236 -6.77 8.78 -8.54
CA ASP A 236 -8.14 9.25 -8.39
C ASP A 236 -9.21 8.30 -8.97
N LEU A 237 -8.86 7.56 -10.02
CA LEU A 237 -9.77 6.66 -10.72
C LEU A 237 -9.88 5.28 -10.07
N VAL A 238 -8.98 4.93 -9.14
CA VAL A 238 -8.87 3.58 -8.60
C VAL A 238 -8.94 3.57 -7.08
N ASP A 239 -9.53 2.51 -6.52
CA ASP A 239 -9.44 2.21 -5.10
C ASP A 239 -8.17 1.39 -4.83
N ALA A 240 -7.57 1.52 -3.64
CA ALA A 240 -6.40 0.73 -3.29
C ALA A 240 -6.77 -0.78 -3.25
N PRO A 241 -5.89 -1.68 -3.74
CA PRO A 241 -4.50 -1.48 -4.16
C PRO A 241 -4.33 -0.92 -5.59
N GLY A 242 -5.43 -0.77 -6.33
CA GLY A 242 -5.45 -0.36 -7.73
C GLY A 242 -5.01 -1.48 -8.68
N PRO A 243 -4.88 -1.20 -9.99
CA PRO A 243 -4.70 -2.23 -11.00
C PRO A 243 -3.24 -2.70 -11.09
N LEU A 244 -3.04 -4.00 -11.29
CA LEU A 244 -1.72 -4.60 -11.57
C LEU A 244 -1.00 -3.92 -12.74
N SER A 245 -1.76 -3.44 -13.73
CA SER A 245 -1.25 -2.77 -14.94
C SER A 245 -1.07 -1.26 -14.80
N ALA A 246 -1.12 -0.70 -13.59
CA ALA A 246 -0.96 0.74 -13.36
C ALA A 246 0.28 1.34 -14.06
N GLU A 247 1.43 0.67 -13.94
CA GLU A 247 2.66 1.12 -14.60
C GLU A 247 2.53 1.18 -16.13
N ALA A 248 1.89 0.19 -16.74
CA ALA A 248 1.66 0.17 -18.19
C ALA A 248 0.70 1.28 -18.62
N PHE A 249 -0.33 1.56 -17.82
CA PHE A 249 -1.28 2.64 -18.07
C PHE A 249 -0.60 4.02 -17.99
N LEU A 250 0.17 4.27 -16.95
CA LEU A 250 0.93 5.52 -16.78
C LEU A 250 1.93 5.73 -17.90
N CYS A 251 2.72 4.70 -18.24
CA CYS A 251 3.65 4.75 -19.36
C CYS A 251 2.93 5.10 -20.67
N LYS A 252 1.79 4.45 -20.94
CA LYS A 252 1.01 4.75 -22.14
C LYS A 252 0.53 6.19 -22.16
N MET A 253 -0.01 6.70 -21.06
CA MET A 253 -0.53 8.07 -21.00
C MET A 253 0.57 9.12 -21.14
N ILE A 254 1.74 8.88 -20.56
CA ILE A 254 2.90 9.77 -20.72
C ILE A 254 3.37 9.85 -22.16
N THR A 255 3.32 8.75 -22.93
CA THR A 255 3.69 8.79 -24.36
C THR A 255 2.75 9.65 -25.22
N LYS A 256 1.61 10.07 -24.68
CA LYS A 256 0.67 10.99 -25.35
C LYS A 256 0.95 12.46 -25.04
N CYS A 257 1.83 12.74 -24.07
CA CYS A 257 2.27 14.08 -23.74
C CYS A 257 3.26 14.62 -24.78
N GLU A 258 3.39 15.95 -24.83
CA GLU A 258 4.46 16.60 -25.58
C GLU A 258 5.80 16.24 -24.94
N LYS A 259 6.61 15.44 -25.65
CA LYS A 259 7.92 14.99 -25.15
C LYS A 259 8.89 16.17 -25.10
N THR A 260 9.42 16.46 -23.91
CA THR A 260 10.43 17.51 -23.71
C THR A 260 11.76 16.93 -23.25
N VAL A 261 11.76 15.93 -22.37
CA VAL A 261 12.96 15.40 -21.71
C VAL A 261 12.81 13.92 -21.38
N GLU A 262 13.92 13.21 -21.24
CA GLU A 262 13.87 11.78 -20.87
C GLU A 262 13.92 11.58 -19.36
N GLU A 263 14.72 12.38 -18.67
CA GLU A 263 14.93 12.29 -17.23
C GLU A 263 14.94 13.67 -16.59
N ILE A 264 14.35 13.77 -15.41
CA ILE A 264 14.23 14.99 -14.62
C ILE A 264 14.58 14.73 -13.16
N THR A 265 15.03 15.79 -12.48
CA THR A 265 15.26 15.75 -11.04
C THR A 265 13.95 15.88 -10.25
N LEU A 266 13.98 15.59 -8.95
CA LEU A 266 12.84 15.92 -8.07
C LEU A 266 12.61 17.43 -8.05
N THR A 267 13.67 18.24 -8.10
CA THR A 267 13.54 19.70 -8.19
C THR A 267 12.74 20.13 -9.41
N ASP A 268 13.10 19.60 -10.59
CA ASP A 268 12.39 19.89 -11.83
C ASP A 268 10.93 19.43 -11.74
N LEU A 269 10.68 18.22 -11.24
CA LEU A 269 9.33 17.68 -11.12
C LEU A 269 8.41 18.63 -10.32
N ILE A 270 8.89 19.19 -9.21
CA ILE A 270 8.12 20.08 -8.34
C ILE A 270 8.00 21.49 -8.93
N ASP A 271 9.12 22.09 -9.37
CA ASP A 271 9.17 23.49 -9.81
C ASP A 271 8.51 23.71 -11.19
N TYR A 272 8.26 22.67 -11.97
CA TYR A 272 7.51 22.77 -13.22
C TYR A 272 5.99 22.80 -13.03
N GLN A 273 5.47 22.43 -11.85
CA GLN A 273 4.03 22.45 -11.60
C GLN A 273 3.53 23.85 -11.27
N THR A 274 2.34 24.19 -11.75
CA THR A 274 1.66 25.42 -11.33
C THR A 274 1.24 25.34 -9.86
N GLU A 275 1.18 26.48 -9.18
CA GLU A 275 0.71 26.54 -7.79
C GLU A 275 -0.70 25.94 -7.61
N GLU A 276 -1.60 26.17 -8.57
CA GLU A 276 -2.96 25.61 -8.57
C GLU A 276 -2.96 24.08 -8.52
N ILE A 277 -2.14 23.43 -9.34
CA ILE A 277 -2.01 21.96 -9.37
C ILE A 277 -1.40 21.46 -8.06
N ARG A 278 -0.32 22.09 -7.60
CA ARG A 278 0.34 21.72 -6.33
C ARG A 278 -0.66 21.78 -5.17
N ARG A 279 -1.44 22.84 -5.08
CA ARG A 279 -2.47 23.02 -4.04
C ARG A 279 -3.57 21.97 -4.14
N THR A 280 -4.09 21.73 -5.34
CA THR A 280 -5.15 20.72 -5.57
C THR A 280 -4.72 19.32 -5.11
N ILE A 281 -3.47 18.94 -5.38
CA ILE A 281 -2.92 17.64 -4.96
C ILE A 281 -2.80 17.57 -3.44
N ILE A 282 -2.25 18.62 -2.81
CA ILE A 282 -2.07 18.66 -1.34
C ILE A 282 -3.39 18.74 -0.59
N GLU A 283 -4.41 19.42 -1.11
CA GLU A 283 -5.75 19.40 -0.51
C GLU A 283 -6.34 17.99 -0.45
N LYS A 284 -5.95 17.11 -1.37
CA LYS A 284 -6.48 15.75 -1.47
C LYS A 284 -5.62 14.70 -0.77
N TYR A 285 -4.31 14.84 -0.83
CA TYR A 285 -3.33 13.82 -0.39
C TYR A 285 -2.34 14.35 0.66
N GLY A 286 -2.49 15.58 1.12
CA GLY A 286 -1.50 16.30 1.95
C GLY A 286 -1.55 16.04 3.45
N GLU A 287 -2.36 15.09 3.93
CA GLU A 287 -2.50 14.82 5.35
C GLU A 287 -1.33 13.98 5.90
N ASN A 288 -0.67 14.49 6.95
CA ASN A 288 0.36 13.78 7.73
C ASN A 288 1.49 13.19 6.87
N LEU A 289 1.95 13.93 5.86
CA LEU A 289 2.91 13.45 4.84
C LEU A 289 4.25 12.95 5.41
N ILE A 290 4.75 13.62 6.46
CA ILE A 290 6.02 13.27 7.11
C ILE A 290 5.85 12.01 7.97
N GLU A 291 4.69 11.88 8.62
CA GLU A 291 4.33 10.72 9.41
C GLU A 291 4.14 9.50 8.50
N LYS A 292 3.49 9.66 7.34
CA LYS A 292 3.24 8.61 6.34
C LYS A 292 4.43 8.27 5.45
N ASN A 293 5.59 8.90 5.64
CA ASN A 293 6.80 8.69 4.85
C ASN A 293 6.61 8.94 3.33
N LEU A 294 5.98 10.05 2.94
CA LEU A 294 5.68 10.43 1.54
C LEU A 294 6.63 11.54 1.04
N PRO A 295 7.84 11.22 0.54
CA PRO A 295 8.86 12.20 0.20
C PRO A 295 8.50 13.13 -0.96
N ILE A 296 7.76 12.68 -1.97
CA ILE A 296 7.42 13.51 -3.15
C ILE A 296 6.29 14.48 -2.81
N LEU A 297 5.21 14.00 -2.21
CA LEU A 297 4.12 14.84 -1.74
C LEU A 297 4.60 15.81 -0.65
N SER A 298 5.55 15.41 0.20
CA SER A 298 6.18 16.33 1.15
C SER A 298 6.96 17.46 0.47
N ALA A 299 7.70 17.17 -0.61
CA ALA A 299 8.37 18.20 -1.40
C ALA A 299 7.35 19.18 -1.99
N LEU A 300 6.24 18.66 -2.52
CA LEU A 300 5.14 19.44 -3.06
C LEU A 300 4.53 20.36 -1.99
N ASN A 301 4.25 19.85 -0.79
CA ASN A 301 3.69 20.62 0.32
C ASN A 301 4.64 21.72 0.80
N ILE A 302 5.93 21.42 0.99
CA ILE A 302 6.92 22.42 1.41
C ILE A 302 7.09 23.50 0.32
N SER A 303 7.00 23.13 -0.95
CA SER A 303 7.08 24.09 -2.06
C SER A 303 5.93 25.11 -2.11
N LEU A 304 4.81 24.86 -1.43
CA LEU A 304 3.69 25.80 -1.28
C LEU A 304 3.91 26.82 -0.14
N THR A 305 4.94 26.61 0.69
CA THR A 305 5.26 27.50 1.82
C THR A 305 6.24 28.62 1.47
N VAL A 306 6.70 28.65 0.22
CA VAL A 306 7.68 29.61 -0.32
C VAL A 306 7.16 30.23 -1.60
N ASP A 307 7.64 31.42 -1.93
CA ASP A 307 7.17 32.18 -3.10
C ASP A 307 7.96 31.84 -4.36
N GLU A 308 9.28 31.61 -4.25
CA GLU A 308 10.14 31.35 -5.40
C GLU A 308 10.53 29.87 -5.57
N LYS A 309 10.80 29.50 -6.83
CA LYS A 309 11.33 28.18 -7.18
C LYS A 309 12.63 27.90 -6.42
N ARG A 310 12.87 26.63 -6.08
CA ARG A 310 14.06 26.17 -5.35
C ARG A 310 14.23 26.68 -3.90
N GLU A 311 13.46 27.66 -3.43
CA GLU A 311 13.55 28.15 -2.03
C GLU A 311 13.13 27.09 -1.00
N TRP A 312 12.35 26.10 -1.40
CA TRP A 312 11.91 25.00 -0.56
C TRP A 312 13.01 23.95 -0.30
N LEU A 313 14.08 23.93 -1.10
CA LEU A 313 15.13 22.90 -1.04
C LEU A 313 15.79 22.79 0.34
N PRO A 314 16.18 23.88 1.05
CA PRO A 314 16.82 23.75 2.36
C PRO A 314 15.90 23.14 3.42
N ALA A 315 14.62 23.52 3.42
CA ALA A 315 13.62 22.98 4.35
C ALA A 315 13.39 21.49 4.09
N TYR A 316 13.27 21.10 2.82
CA TYR A 316 13.12 19.71 2.42
C TYR A 316 14.35 18.86 2.78
N LYS A 317 15.55 19.32 2.44
CA LYS A 317 16.82 18.65 2.78
C LYS A 317 16.95 18.43 4.29
N LYS A 318 16.52 19.40 5.10
CA LYS A 318 16.54 19.28 6.56
C LYS A 318 15.58 18.20 7.07
N ALA A 319 14.39 18.09 6.50
CA ALA A 319 13.38 17.12 6.91
C ALA A 319 13.71 15.69 6.45
N TRP A 320 14.14 15.54 5.19
CA TRP A 320 14.25 14.25 4.52
C TRP A 320 15.68 13.74 4.36
N LYS A 321 16.69 14.59 4.51
CA LYS A 321 18.11 14.29 4.19
C LYS A 321 18.34 13.82 2.73
N ILE A 322 17.37 14.04 1.85
CA ILE A 322 17.47 13.79 0.41
C ILE A 322 17.97 15.06 -0.28
N ASN A 323 18.86 14.94 -1.27
CA ASN A 323 19.20 16.03 -2.17
C ASN A 323 18.33 15.97 -3.45
N PRO A 324 17.32 16.85 -3.62
CA PRO A 324 16.37 16.75 -4.75
C PRO A 324 17.00 16.89 -6.14
N ASP A 325 18.14 17.59 -6.23
CA ASP A 325 18.87 17.78 -7.50
C ASP A 325 19.67 16.53 -7.92
N GLU A 326 19.94 15.59 -7.00
CA GLU A 326 20.70 14.35 -7.29
C GLU A 326 19.79 13.18 -7.68
N ILE A 327 18.53 13.20 -7.22
CA ILE A 327 17.55 12.16 -7.54
C ILE A 327 17.01 12.42 -8.94
N LYS A 328 17.43 11.62 -9.91
CA LYS A 328 17.08 11.77 -11.31
C LYS A 328 16.46 10.49 -11.85
N PHE A 329 15.24 10.61 -12.36
CA PHE A 329 14.48 9.48 -12.92
C PHE A 329 13.81 9.86 -14.23
N SER A 330 13.38 8.83 -14.97
CA SER A 330 12.51 9.05 -16.13
C SER A 330 11.15 9.59 -15.72
N VAL A 331 10.53 10.34 -16.63
CA VAL A 331 9.18 10.91 -16.45
C VAL A 331 8.16 9.81 -16.07
N SER A 332 8.23 8.65 -16.73
CA SER A 332 7.36 7.50 -16.41
C SER A 332 7.57 6.94 -15.01
N LYS A 333 8.83 6.88 -14.55
CA LYS A 333 9.14 6.40 -13.20
C LYS A 333 8.62 7.38 -12.15
N TRP A 334 8.77 8.70 -12.36
CA TRP A 334 8.19 9.71 -11.47
C TRP A 334 6.68 9.54 -11.32
N SER A 335 5.98 9.38 -12.44
CA SER A 335 4.52 9.19 -12.42
C SER A 335 4.08 7.96 -11.64
N LYS A 336 4.83 6.87 -11.76
CA LYS A 336 4.61 5.65 -10.96
C LYS A 336 4.82 5.89 -9.47
N LEU A 337 5.88 6.59 -9.08
CA LEU A 337 6.15 6.89 -7.67
C LEU A 337 5.09 7.81 -7.06
N ILE A 338 4.62 8.81 -7.82
CA ILE A 338 3.54 9.71 -7.41
C ILE A 338 2.23 8.93 -7.23
N TYR A 339 1.90 8.05 -8.17
CA TYR A 339 0.77 7.12 -8.04
C TYR A 339 0.89 6.30 -6.75
N PHE A 340 2.05 5.72 -6.46
CA PHE A 340 2.26 4.96 -5.22
C PHE A 340 2.08 5.81 -3.96
N GLU A 341 2.63 7.03 -3.90
CA GLU A 341 2.41 7.91 -2.74
C GLU A 341 0.93 8.28 -2.56
N CYS A 342 0.19 8.50 -3.65
CA CYS A 342 -1.25 8.75 -3.59
C CYS A 342 -2.02 7.52 -3.08
N ILE A 343 -1.65 6.31 -3.51
CA ILE A 343 -2.26 5.07 -3.00
C ILE A 343 -1.95 4.87 -1.51
N ILE A 344 -0.71 5.09 -1.07
CA ILE A 344 -0.34 5.03 0.36
C ILE A 344 -1.20 6.02 1.16
N SER A 345 -1.35 7.26 0.69
CA SER A 345 -2.16 8.27 1.35
C SER A 345 -3.67 7.95 1.41
N LYS A 346 -4.18 7.01 0.59
CA LYS A 346 -5.56 6.51 0.68
C LYS A 346 -5.71 5.37 1.69
N LEU A 347 -4.64 4.62 1.92
CA LEU A 347 -4.63 3.43 2.77
C LEU A 347 -4.40 3.76 4.25
N ILE A 348 -3.63 4.82 4.51
CA ILE A 348 -3.26 5.33 5.83
C ILE A 348 -3.76 6.76 5.93
#